data_AF-A0A9D9GVN4-F1
#
_entry.id   AF-A0A9D9GVN4-F1
#
_cell.length_a   1.000
_cell.length_b   1.000
_cell.length_c   1.000
_cell.angle_alpha   90.00
_cell.angle_beta   90.00
_cell.angle_gamma   90.00
#
_symmetry.space_group_name_H-M   'P 1'
#
loop_
_entity.id
_entity.type
_entity.pdbx_description
1 polymer ?
#
loop_
_entity_poly.entity_id
_entity_poly.type
_entity_poly.pdbx_seq_one_letter_code
_entity_poly.pdbx_strand_id
1 'polypeptide(L)'
;MAKEDKIKKPKEKKPRKQGKGESLPKIDAPGMLGQSTPEKVAKRHRRRTIAAFVASISSAVLIALSIIAFLGRVSGNFTVTIDPRDYTNRLTLSQGIDGSRTPTLLGSGIENAKPIAASEVFRYLENEVYPLPKQEAEGSHNYEVGEGEERSAYAMVYTFYLHNQTDEELPYRHSFFIESYSSPTNDALEPYEYLRIALYVNEPASFPGDEETHEKEIYGLESNYPGTGEGENDTRECVSSFTGPVDEDGNPITRYPRTDSGEESSGYCTPFIDSTGHIIDETRTILPLQTLRYTVVAWLEGFDPECRGKAPEGASMTFRMEFDA
;
A
#
# COMPACT_ATOMS: atom_id res chain seq x y z
N MET A 1 37.48 -75.96 -13.99
CA MET A 1 37.22 -77.34 -13.52
C MET A 1 36.12 -77.27 -12.47
N ALA A 2 35.06 -78.08 -12.67
CA ALA A 2 33.89 -78.43 -11.81
C ALA A 2 33.03 -77.26 -11.25
N LYS A 3 31.77 -77.01 -11.65
CA LYS A 3 30.48 -77.78 -11.66
C LYS A 3 29.78 -77.89 -10.29
N GLU A 4 28.57 -77.33 -10.22
CA GLU A 4 27.31 -77.92 -9.68
C GLU A 4 26.18 -76.91 -9.93
N ASP A 5 25.36 -77.07 -10.97
CA ASP A 5 24.15 -77.89 -11.18
C ASP A 5 22.82 -77.28 -10.68
N LYS A 6 21.88 -77.22 -11.64
CA LYS A 6 20.58 -76.53 -11.59
C LYS A 6 19.48 -77.48 -11.14
N ILE A 7 18.50 -76.98 -10.38
CA ILE A 7 17.11 -77.50 -10.45
C ILE A 7 16.10 -76.34 -10.48
N LYS A 8 15.36 -76.25 -11.60
CA LYS A 8 14.21 -75.37 -11.85
C LYS A 8 12.95 -75.93 -11.20
N LYS A 9 12.01 -75.09 -10.77
CA LYS A 9 10.56 -75.39 -10.81
C LYS A 9 9.69 -74.14 -11.07
N PRO A 10 8.47 -74.31 -11.63
CA PRO A 10 7.81 -73.36 -12.53
C PRO A 10 6.56 -72.68 -11.94
N LYS A 11 6.04 -71.68 -12.70
CA LYS A 11 4.76 -70.96 -12.50
C LYS A 11 3.56 -71.91 -12.52
N GLU A 12 2.51 -71.63 -11.72
CA GLU A 12 1.12 -71.64 -12.20
C GLU A 12 0.09 -71.00 -11.24
N LYS A 13 -1.03 -70.53 -11.81
CA LYS A 13 -2.13 -69.80 -11.18
C LYS A 13 -3.25 -70.73 -10.65
N LYS A 14 -3.82 -70.34 -9.50
CA LYS A 14 -5.19 -70.45 -8.94
C LYS A 14 -6.00 -71.77 -9.11
N PRO A 15 -6.79 -72.12 -8.06
CA PRO A 15 -8.24 -71.97 -8.23
C PRO A 15 -9.00 -71.45 -6.99
N ARG A 16 -10.26 -71.07 -7.24
CA ARG A 16 -11.30 -70.58 -6.31
C ARG A 16 -12.46 -71.60 -6.31
N LYS A 17 -13.07 -71.92 -5.16
CA LYS A 17 -14.44 -72.48 -4.96
C LYS A 17 -14.78 -72.46 -3.45
N GLN A 18 -15.79 -71.71 -2.98
CA GLN A 18 -17.21 -72.10 -2.75
C GLN A 18 -17.36 -73.26 -1.74
N GLY A 19 -18.15 -73.26 -0.66
CA GLY A 19 -19.16 -72.37 -0.07
C GLY A 19 -19.97 -73.14 1.02
N LYS A 20 -20.80 -72.43 1.79
CA LYS A 20 -21.91 -72.86 2.67
C LYS A 20 -21.66 -73.57 4.02
N GLY A 21 -22.00 -72.84 5.09
CA GLY A 21 -22.71 -73.34 6.26
C GLY A 21 -23.62 -72.21 6.77
N GLU A 22 -24.92 -72.31 6.54
CA GLU A 22 -25.95 -71.40 7.09
C GLU A 22 -26.13 -71.66 8.59
N SER A 23 -26.16 -70.61 9.41
CA SER A 23 -26.95 -70.62 10.65
C SER A 23 -27.52 -69.23 10.92
N LEU A 24 -28.83 -69.22 11.11
CA LEU A 24 -29.79 -68.15 11.41
C LEU A 24 -29.33 -67.12 12.48
N PRO A 25 -29.97 -65.92 12.51
CA PRO A 25 -29.49 -64.76 13.23
C PRO A 25 -29.59 -64.95 14.74
N LYS A 26 -28.52 -64.66 15.49
CA LYS A 26 -28.66 -64.43 16.92
C LYS A 26 -29.35 -63.08 17.10
N ILE A 27 -30.60 -63.18 17.49
CA ILE A 27 -31.45 -62.12 18.04
C ILE A 27 -30.65 -61.39 19.12
N ASP A 28 -30.39 -60.10 18.89
CA ASP A 28 -29.85 -59.22 19.92
C ASP A 28 -30.88 -59.11 21.05
N ALA A 29 -30.56 -59.69 22.20
CA ALA A 29 -31.26 -59.39 23.43
C ALA A 29 -31.00 -57.90 23.77
N PRO A 30 -32.05 -57.08 23.96
CA PRO A 30 -31.90 -55.67 24.27
C PRO A 30 -31.43 -55.55 25.72
N GLY A 31 -30.12 -55.47 25.93
CA GLY A 31 -29.60 -55.38 27.29
C GLY A 31 -28.16 -55.85 27.46
N MET A 32 -27.23 -55.35 26.65
CA MET A 32 -25.83 -55.24 27.09
C MET A 32 -25.24 -53.95 26.54
N LEU A 33 -25.37 -52.88 27.33
CA LEU A 33 -24.47 -51.74 27.28
C LEU A 33 -23.04 -52.29 27.34
N GLY A 34 -22.35 -52.27 26.19
CA GLY A 34 -20.96 -52.67 26.10
C GLY A 34 -20.13 -51.81 27.03
N GLN A 35 -19.76 -52.38 28.19
CA GLN A 35 -18.84 -51.76 29.12
C GLN A 35 -17.54 -51.47 28.36
N SER A 36 -17.18 -50.19 28.26
CA SER A 36 -15.92 -49.78 27.66
C SER A 36 -14.79 -50.32 28.52
N THR A 37 -13.99 -51.25 27.99
CA THR A 37 -12.80 -51.74 28.69
C THR A 37 -11.89 -50.56 29.07
N PRO A 38 -11.21 -50.59 30.23
CA PRO A 38 -10.39 -49.48 30.72
C PRO A 38 -9.34 -49.02 29.69
N GLU A 39 -8.83 -49.92 28.85
CA GLU A 39 -7.95 -49.60 27.72
C GLU A 39 -8.60 -48.73 26.63
N LYS A 40 -9.88 -48.97 26.29
CA LYS A 40 -10.61 -48.16 25.30
C LYS A 40 -10.89 -46.75 25.81
N VAL A 41 -11.15 -46.61 27.11
CA VAL A 41 -11.34 -45.30 27.77
C VAL A 41 -10.02 -44.54 27.83
N ALA A 42 -8.92 -45.18 28.24
CA ALA A 42 -7.59 -44.59 28.29
C ALA A 42 -7.09 -44.12 26.90
N LYS A 43 -7.31 -44.93 25.86
CA LYS A 43 -6.97 -44.57 24.47
C LYS A 43 -7.80 -43.39 23.95
N ARG A 44 -9.08 -43.29 24.34
CA ARG A 44 -9.94 -42.14 24.02
C ARG A 44 -9.51 -40.87 24.75
N HIS A 45 -9.12 -40.98 26.02
CA HIS A 45 -8.60 -39.84 26.78
C HIS A 45 -7.29 -39.34 26.20
N ARG A 46 -6.34 -40.23 25.89
CA ARG A 46 -5.07 -39.87 25.24
C ARG A 46 -5.27 -39.21 23.87
N ARG A 47 -6.21 -39.71 23.06
CA ARG A 47 -6.59 -39.07 21.78
C ARG A 47 -7.19 -37.68 21.97
N ARG A 48 -8.03 -37.48 22.99
CA ARG A 48 -8.59 -36.16 23.32
C ARG A 48 -7.53 -35.19 23.80
N THR A 49 -6.58 -35.64 24.63
CA THR A 49 -5.46 -34.80 25.09
C THR A 49 -4.55 -34.42 23.93
N ILE A 50 -4.21 -35.36 23.04
CA ILE A 50 -3.41 -35.06 21.84
C ILE A 50 -4.17 -34.11 20.91
N ALA A 51 -5.46 -34.35 20.66
CA ALA A 51 -6.27 -33.47 19.81
C ALA A 51 -6.39 -32.05 20.41
N ALA A 52 -6.59 -31.92 21.72
CA ALA A 52 -6.63 -30.63 22.40
C ALA A 52 -5.28 -29.90 22.31
N PHE A 53 -4.18 -30.63 22.47
CA PHE A 53 -2.83 -30.08 22.33
C PHE A 53 -2.56 -29.59 20.91
N VAL A 54 -2.88 -30.40 19.89
CA VAL A 54 -2.78 -30.00 18.48
C VAL A 54 -3.65 -28.77 18.19
N ALA A 55 -4.90 -28.76 18.65
CA ALA A 55 -5.81 -27.62 18.46
C ALA A 55 -5.27 -26.34 19.13
N SER A 56 -4.68 -26.44 20.33
CA SER A 56 -4.08 -25.28 21.00
C SER A 56 -2.89 -24.72 20.23
N ILE A 57 -2.04 -25.58 19.67
CA ILE A 57 -0.89 -25.14 18.86
C ILE A 57 -1.39 -24.49 17.57
N SER A 58 -2.35 -25.11 16.87
CA SER A 58 -2.94 -24.52 15.66
C SER A 58 -3.58 -23.15 15.95
N SER A 59 -4.28 -23.01 17.07
CA SER A 59 -4.86 -21.72 17.47
C SER A 59 -3.79 -20.67 17.76
N ALA A 60 -2.71 -21.03 18.45
CA ALA A 60 -1.61 -20.10 18.73
C ALA A 60 -0.92 -19.65 17.45
N VAL A 61 -0.71 -20.55 16.48
CA VAL A 61 -0.15 -20.23 15.17
C VAL A 61 -1.06 -19.28 14.40
N LEU A 62 -2.37 -19.53 14.39
CA LEU A 62 -3.33 -18.63 13.73
C LEU A 62 -3.33 -17.24 14.37
N ILE A 63 -3.32 -17.15 15.70
CA ILE A 63 -3.23 -15.87 16.41
C ILE A 63 -1.93 -15.14 16.06
N ALA A 64 -0.79 -15.85 16.03
CA ALA A 64 0.48 -15.26 15.65
C ALA A 64 0.47 -14.75 14.19
N LEU A 65 -0.09 -15.53 13.25
CA LEU A 65 -0.26 -15.10 11.86
C LEU A 65 -1.19 -13.90 11.74
N SER A 66 -2.27 -13.85 12.53
CA SER A 66 -3.16 -12.68 12.58
C SER A 66 -2.47 -11.45 13.15
N ILE A 67 -1.64 -11.60 14.19
CA ILE A 67 -0.83 -10.49 14.75
C ILE A 67 0.19 -10.01 13.72
N ILE A 68 0.88 -10.91 13.01
CA ILE A 68 1.84 -10.54 11.97
C ILE A 68 1.14 -9.85 10.80
N ALA A 69 -0.01 -10.37 10.34
CA ALA A 69 -0.81 -9.72 9.30
C ALA A 69 -1.36 -8.36 9.75
N PHE A 70 -1.70 -8.21 11.04
CA PHE A 70 -2.11 -6.93 11.62
C PHE A 70 -0.92 -5.97 11.74
N LEU A 71 0.25 -6.43 12.19
CA LEU A 71 1.47 -5.61 12.24
C LEU A 71 1.94 -5.19 10.84
N GLY A 72 1.77 -6.03 9.81
CA GLY A 72 1.99 -5.63 8.41
C GLY A 72 0.94 -4.65 7.87
N ARG A 73 -0.21 -4.51 8.52
CA ARG A 73 -1.13 -3.38 8.31
C ARG A 73 -0.78 -2.14 9.14
N VAL A 74 -0.05 -2.33 10.24
CA VAL A 74 0.39 -1.24 11.15
C VAL A 74 1.76 -0.69 10.75
N SER A 75 2.56 -1.42 9.95
CA SER A 75 3.60 -0.78 9.15
C SER A 75 2.92 0.23 8.24
N GLY A 76 3.35 1.49 8.31
CA GLY A 76 2.66 2.61 7.68
C GLY A 76 2.21 2.32 6.25
N ASN A 77 1.06 2.88 5.85
CA ASN A 77 0.52 2.76 4.49
C ASN A 77 1.44 3.39 3.43
N PHE A 78 2.52 4.06 3.87
CA PHE A 78 3.62 4.53 3.04
C PHE A 78 4.95 4.02 3.57
N THR A 79 5.77 3.41 2.71
CA THR A 79 7.13 2.95 3.05
C THR A 79 8.16 3.65 2.18
N VAL A 80 9.25 4.13 2.80
CA VAL A 80 10.40 4.69 2.08
C VAL A 80 11.62 3.85 2.39
N THR A 81 12.32 3.37 1.35
CA THR A 81 13.46 2.47 1.51
C THR A 81 14.62 2.86 0.61
N ILE A 82 15.84 2.64 1.11
CA ILE A 82 17.03 2.56 0.26
C ILE A 82 17.21 1.11 -0.18
N ASP A 83 17.61 0.90 -1.43
CA ASP A 83 17.88 -0.43 -1.95
C ASP A 83 18.90 -1.13 -1.03
N PRO A 84 18.55 -2.28 -0.44
CA PRO A 84 19.45 -3.02 0.44
C PRO A 84 20.74 -3.52 -0.24
N ARG A 85 20.83 -3.40 -1.57
CA ARG A 85 22.04 -3.68 -2.37
C ARG A 85 23.02 -2.50 -2.41
N ASP A 86 22.63 -1.30 -1.96
CA ASP A 86 23.58 -0.24 -1.62
C ASP A 86 24.27 -0.59 -0.28
N TYR A 87 25.15 -1.59 -0.34
CA TYR A 87 25.91 -2.10 0.81
C TYR A 87 26.87 -1.08 1.42
N THR A 88 27.04 0.07 0.76
CA THR A 88 28.00 1.10 1.14
C THR A 88 27.42 2.16 2.07
N ASN A 89 26.10 2.13 2.35
CA ASN A 89 25.39 3.15 3.13
C ASN A 89 25.70 4.57 2.60
N ARG A 90 25.85 4.73 1.28
CA ARG A 90 26.17 6.01 0.65
C ARG A 90 24.99 6.96 0.78
N LEU A 91 23.78 6.40 0.67
CA LEU A 91 22.55 7.07 1.05
C LEU A 91 22.07 6.62 2.43
N THR A 92 21.38 7.53 3.11
CA THR A 92 20.61 7.24 4.32
C THR A 92 19.38 8.12 4.38
N LEU A 93 18.34 7.64 5.04
CA LEU A 93 17.11 8.40 5.28
C LEU A 93 17.08 8.88 6.74
N SER A 94 16.31 9.92 7.00
CA SER A 94 15.90 10.30 8.34
C SER A 94 14.53 10.97 8.29
N GLN A 95 13.76 10.86 9.37
CA GLN A 95 12.46 11.53 9.44
C GLN A 95 12.63 13.05 9.58
N GLY A 96 13.64 13.47 10.34
CA GLY A 96 13.96 14.87 10.58
C GLY A 96 15.38 15.22 10.18
N ILE A 97 15.67 16.50 9.95
CA ILE A 97 16.96 16.93 9.36
C ILE A 97 18.17 16.43 10.18
N ASP A 98 18.06 16.49 11.50
CA ASP A 98 19.05 16.01 12.48
C ASP A 98 18.63 14.66 13.10
N GLY A 99 17.69 13.97 12.47
CA GLY A 99 17.12 12.71 12.93
C GLY A 99 18.07 11.52 12.83
N SER A 100 17.68 10.42 13.46
CA SER A 100 18.44 9.16 13.34
C SER A 100 18.45 8.67 11.91
N ARG A 101 19.65 8.40 11.38
CA ARG A 101 19.85 7.82 10.06
C ARG A 101 19.32 6.38 10.04
N THR A 102 18.59 6.02 9.00
CA THR A 102 17.96 4.69 8.81
C THR A 102 17.87 4.36 7.32
N PRO A 103 17.93 3.08 6.90
CA PRO A 103 17.66 2.68 5.52
C PRO A 103 16.17 2.62 5.19
N THR A 104 15.28 2.72 6.19
CA THR A 104 13.84 2.57 6.02
C THR A 104 13.07 3.53 6.91
N LEU A 105 12.04 4.14 6.36
CA LEU A 105 11.05 4.95 7.06
C LEU A 105 9.64 4.43 6.76
N LEU A 106 8.75 4.64 7.73
CA LEU A 106 7.33 4.29 7.63
C LEU A 106 6.49 5.55 7.88
N GLY A 107 5.48 5.76 7.05
CA GLY A 107 4.51 6.83 7.15
C GLY A 107 3.10 6.33 7.35
N SER A 108 2.39 6.91 8.30
CA SER A 108 0.96 6.69 8.51
C SER A 108 0.16 7.20 7.32
N GLY A 109 -0.77 6.38 6.83
CA GLY A 109 -1.75 6.81 5.84
C GLY A 109 -2.93 7.55 6.45
N ILE A 110 -3.96 7.73 5.63
CA ILE A 110 -5.25 8.31 6.01
C ILE A 110 -6.38 7.28 5.89
N GLU A 111 -7.42 7.44 6.69
CA GLU A 111 -8.65 6.65 6.61
C GLU A 111 -9.80 7.53 6.12
N ASN A 112 -10.75 6.93 5.39
CA ASN A 112 -11.93 7.62 4.85
C ASN A 112 -11.59 8.91 4.07
N ALA A 113 -10.57 8.82 3.21
CA ALA A 113 -10.11 9.93 2.38
C ALA A 113 -11.26 10.52 1.56
N LYS A 114 -11.42 11.85 1.64
CA LYS A 114 -12.41 12.60 0.87
C LYS A 114 -11.76 13.28 -0.33
N PRO A 115 -12.41 13.29 -1.50
CA PRO A 115 -11.92 14.05 -2.64
C PRO A 115 -11.84 15.55 -2.33
N ILE A 116 -10.84 16.22 -2.89
CA ILE A 116 -10.55 17.63 -2.66
C ILE A 116 -9.89 18.25 -3.90
N ALA A 117 -10.04 19.57 -4.09
CA ALA A 117 -9.31 20.30 -5.12
C ALA A 117 -7.83 20.44 -4.75
N ALA A 118 -6.93 20.36 -5.75
CA ALA A 118 -5.51 20.56 -5.53
C ALA A 118 -5.20 21.94 -4.93
N SER A 119 -5.92 23.00 -5.33
CA SER A 119 -5.74 24.34 -4.73
C SER A 119 -6.02 24.37 -3.22
N GLU A 120 -6.95 23.57 -2.71
CA GLU A 120 -7.24 23.52 -1.27
C GLU A 120 -6.15 22.72 -0.53
N VAL A 121 -5.64 21.65 -1.14
CA VAL A 121 -4.47 20.91 -0.64
C VAL A 121 -3.26 21.84 -0.56
N PHE A 122 -2.97 22.57 -1.63
CA PHE A 122 -1.83 23.49 -1.66
C PHE A 122 -2.05 24.71 -0.78
N ARG A 123 -3.26 25.25 -0.67
CA ARG A 123 -3.58 26.30 0.32
C ARG A 123 -3.33 25.82 1.74
N TYR A 124 -3.65 24.58 2.08
CA TYR A 124 -3.32 24.02 3.39
C TYR A 124 -1.81 23.95 3.59
N LEU A 125 -1.09 23.45 2.59
CA LEU A 125 0.36 23.32 2.64
C LEU A 125 1.09 24.66 2.65
N GLU A 126 0.61 25.69 1.94
CA GLU A 126 1.36 26.93 1.67
C GLU A 126 0.99 28.07 2.64
N ASN A 127 -0.04 27.93 3.47
CA ASN A 127 -0.52 29.00 4.36
C ASN A 127 0.32 29.14 5.64
N GLU A 128 0.45 30.36 6.18
CA GLU A 128 1.27 30.70 7.35
C GLU A 128 0.92 29.96 8.65
N VAL A 129 -0.27 29.33 8.73
CA VAL A 129 -0.70 28.50 9.87
C VAL A 129 -0.08 27.10 9.84
N TYR A 130 0.18 26.58 8.64
CA TYR A 130 0.86 25.31 8.38
C TYR A 130 1.84 25.57 7.23
N PRO A 131 2.90 26.36 7.46
CA PRO A 131 3.82 26.70 6.38
C PRO A 131 4.40 25.41 5.81
N LEU A 132 4.42 25.28 4.48
CA LEU A 132 5.25 24.31 3.74
C LEU A 132 6.60 24.33 4.45
N PRO A 133 7.09 23.20 4.99
CA PRO A 133 7.71 23.22 6.31
C PRO A 133 8.77 24.29 6.49
N LYS A 134 8.36 25.42 7.09
CA LYS A 134 9.24 26.14 7.98
C LYS A 134 9.51 25.20 9.16
N GLN A 135 10.45 24.28 8.96
CA GLN A 135 11.09 23.38 9.94
C GLN A 135 10.23 22.46 10.83
N GLU A 136 8.90 22.53 10.90
CA GLU A 136 8.17 21.85 12.01
C GLU A 136 7.35 20.61 11.65
N ALA A 137 7.06 20.31 10.37
CA ALA A 137 6.27 19.14 10.00
C ALA A 137 7.12 18.03 9.35
N GLU A 138 7.66 17.15 10.19
CA GLU A 138 8.49 16.00 9.82
C GLU A 138 7.70 14.68 9.95
N GLY A 139 7.95 13.70 9.08
CA GLY A 139 7.20 12.44 9.04
C GLY A 139 5.76 12.64 8.56
N SER A 140 4.79 11.92 9.14
CA SER A 140 3.38 12.02 8.77
C SER A 140 2.70 13.24 9.36
N HIS A 141 2.16 14.11 8.50
CA HIS A 141 1.42 15.31 8.85
C HIS A 141 0.28 15.54 7.84
N ASN A 142 -0.54 14.50 7.71
CA ASN A 142 -1.67 14.44 6.79
C ASN A 142 -2.60 15.66 6.92
N TYR A 143 -3.21 16.06 5.80
CA TYR A 143 -4.21 17.12 5.81
C TYR A 143 -5.55 16.57 6.26
N GLU A 144 -5.94 16.91 7.49
CA GLU A 144 -7.17 16.48 8.11
C GLU A 144 -7.87 17.65 8.81
N VAL A 145 -9.19 17.74 8.69
CA VAL A 145 -10.00 18.81 9.30
C VAL A 145 -11.07 18.22 10.20
N GLY A 146 -11.27 18.85 11.36
CA GLY A 146 -12.19 18.40 12.39
C GLY A 146 -11.51 17.55 13.46
N GLU A 147 -12.25 17.21 14.50
CA GLU A 147 -11.77 16.41 15.64
C GLU A 147 -12.71 15.23 15.91
N GLY A 148 -12.16 14.16 16.51
CA GLY A 148 -12.95 12.99 16.91
C GLY A 148 -13.66 12.31 15.73
N GLU A 149 -14.95 12.06 15.87
CA GLU A 149 -15.78 11.35 14.89
C GLU A 149 -16.12 12.19 13.64
N GLU A 150 -15.94 13.51 13.68
CA GLU A 150 -16.18 14.42 12.54
C GLU A 150 -14.93 14.66 11.68
N ARG A 151 -13.81 14.03 12.05
CA ARG A 151 -12.53 14.16 11.37
C ARG A 151 -12.62 13.70 9.92
N SER A 152 -12.23 14.58 9.01
CA SER A 152 -12.22 14.37 7.57
C SER A 152 -10.79 14.45 7.06
N ALA A 153 -10.29 13.38 6.46
CA ALA A 153 -8.95 13.34 5.86
C ALA A 153 -9.02 13.62 4.36
N TYR A 154 -8.13 14.47 3.86
CA TYR A 154 -8.15 14.95 2.48
C TYR A 154 -6.87 14.62 1.72
N ALA A 155 -5.72 14.67 2.36
CA ALA A 155 -4.45 14.32 1.74
C ALA A 155 -3.51 13.59 2.70
N MET A 156 -2.82 12.58 2.20
CA MET A 156 -1.65 12.00 2.87
C MET A 156 -0.47 12.92 2.62
N VAL A 157 0.26 13.29 3.68
CA VAL A 157 1.46 14.13 3.57
C VAL A 157 2.57 13.53 4.40
N TYR A 158 3.72 13.31 3.76
CA TYR A 158 4.90 12.74 4.42
C TYR A 158 6.18 13.48 4.03
N THR A 159 6.91 13.98 5.03
CA THR A 159 8.19 14.69 4.84
C THR A 159 9.31 13.90 5.46
N PHE A 160 10.41 13.77 4.74
CA PHE A 160 11.62 13.09 5.20
C PHE A 160 12.85 13.67 4.51
N TYR A 161 14.02 13.19 4.91
CA TYR A 161 15.29 13.66 4.39
C TYR A 161 16.10 12.50 3.84
N LEU A 162 16.69 12.73 2.67
CA LEU A 162 17.68 11.86 2.05
C LEU A 162 19.05 12.51 2.23
N HIS A 163 20.03 11.74 2.68
CA HIS A 163 21.38 12.26 2.89
C HIS A 163 22.40 11.48 2.08
N ASN A 164 23.29 12.22 1.44
CA ASN A 164 24.57 11.70 0.98
C ASN A 164 25.55 11.62 2.16
N GLN A 165 26.10 10.44 2.42
CA GLN A 165 27.09 10.18 3.47
C GLN A 165 28.53 10.29 2.96
N THR A 166 28.71 10.49 1.66
CA THR A 166 30.01 10.51 1.01
C THR A 166 30.52 11.94 0.80
N ASP A 167 31.83 12.07 0.60
CA ASP A 167 32.52 13.29 0.19
C ASP A 167 32.57 13.46 -1.34
N GLU A 168 31.80 12.65 -2.08
CA GLU A 168 31.68 12.68 -3.54
C GLU A 168 30.23 12.95 -3.97
N GLU A 169 30.06 13.47 -5.19
CA GLU A 169 28.74 13.57 -5.83
C GLU A 169 28.20 12.17 -6.11
N LEU A 170 26.91 11.99 -5.85
CA LEU A 170 26.26 10.69 -5.91
C LEU A 170 25.06 10.73 -6.86
N PRO A 171 25.13 10.10 -8.04
CA PRO A 171 23.93 9.85 -8.81
C PRO A 171 23.07 8.82 -8.07
N TYR A 172 21.76 9.05 -8.03
CA TYR A 172 20.81 8.11 -7.47
C TYR A 172 19.51 8.12 -8.28
N ARG A 173 18.86 6.97 -8.33
CA ARG A 173 17.53 6.77 -8.87
C ARG A 173 16.53 6.76 -7.72
N HIS A 174 15.40 7.41 -7.90
CA HIS A 174 14.26 7.26 -7.01
C HIS A 174 13.02 6.85 -7.78
N SER A 175 12.26 5.91 -7.21
CA SER A 175 11.06 5.37 -7.81
C SER A 175 9.91 5.38 -6.82
N PHE A 176 8.70 5.67 -7.31
CA PHE A 176 7.49 5.72 -6.49
C PHE A 176 6.43 4.77 -7.05
N PHE A 177 5.80 4.00 -6.16
CA PHE A 177 4.89 2.92 -6.51
C PHE A 177 3.61 2.93 -5.67
N ILE A 178 2.52 2.45 -6.28
CA ILE A 178 1.40 1.83 -5.58
C ILE A 178 1.79 0.36 -5.37
N GLU A 179 2.24 0.02 -4.17
CA GLU A 179 2.68 -1.34 -3.84
C GLU A 179 1.51 -2.33 -3.73
N SER A 180 0.39 -1.87 -3.17
CA SER A 180 -0.81 -2.68 -3.07
C SER A 180 -2.07 -1.86 -3.29
N TYR A 181 -3.05 -2.46 -3.94
CA TYR A 181 -4.32 -1.84 -4.26
C TYR A 181 -5.48 -2.81 -4.02
N SER A 182 -6.53 -2.32 -3.37
CA SER A 182 -7.82 -3.01 -3.28
C SER A 182 -8.86 -2.16 -3.98
N SER A 183 -9.51 -2.73 -5.00
CA SER A 183 -10.62 -2.10 -5.70
C SER A 183 -11.83 -1.88 -4.77
N PRO A 184 -12.70 -0.92 -5.11
CA PRO A 184 -13.97 -0.72 -4.43
C PRO A 184 -14.85 -1.98 -4.47
N THR A 185 -15.64 -2.17 -3.41
CA THR A 185 -16.60 -3.27 -3.27
C THR A 185 -18.00 -2.95 -3.83
N ASN A 186 -18.22 -1.70 -4.23
CA ASN A 186 -19.45 -1.17 -4.81
C ASN A 186 -19.21 -0.67 -6.25
N ASP A 187 -20.24 -0.16 -6.92
CA ASP A 187 -20.15 0.33 -8.32
C ASP A 187 -19.45 1.69 -8.45
N ALA A 188 -18.49 2.00 -7.58
CA ALA A 188 -17.67 3.20 -7.67
C ALA A 188 -16.59 3.05 -8.75
N LEU A 189 -16.12 4.18 -9.29
CA LEU A 189 -14.91 4.19 -10.13
C LEU A 189 -13.68 3.88 -9.27
N GLU A 190 -12.61 3.43 -9.92
CA GLU A 190 -11.40 3.01 -9.22
C GLU A 190 -10.65 4.25 -8.71
N PRO A 191 -10.43 4.43 -7.39
CA PRO A 191 -9.81 5.66 -6.89
C PRO A 191 -8.41 6.01 -7.40
N TYR A 192 -7.70 5.09 -8.07
CA TYR A 192 -6.40 5.43 -8.67
C TYR A 192 -6.55 6.23 -9.97
N GLU A 193 -7.73 6.21 -10.61
CA GLU A 193 -8.00 6.99 -11.83
C GLU A 193 -7.97 8.50 -11.56
N TYR A 194 -8.41 8.92 -10.37
CA TYR A 194 -8.40 10.32 -9.93
C TYR A 194 -7.45 10.55 -8.75
N LEU A 195 -6.44 9.68 -8.59
CA LEU A 195 -5.34 9.90 -7.65
C LEU A 195 -4.39 10.93 -8.24
N ARG A 196 -3.91 11.83 -7.39
CA ARG A 196 -2.79 12.74 -7.70
C ARG A 196 -1.71 12.63 -6.66
N ILE A 197 -0.47 12.76 -7.13
CA ILE A 197 0.71 12.76 -6.27
C ILE A 197 1.55 13.98 -6.58
N ALA A 198 1.84 14.81 -5.58
CA ALA A 198 2.82 15.87 -5.70
C ALA A 198 4.10 15.46 -4.98
N LEU A 199 5.24 15.62 -5.65
CA LEU A 199 6.56 15.39 -5.12
C LEU A 199 7.32 16.71 -5.03
N TYR A 200 7.74 17.07 -3.82
CA TYR A 200 8.63 18.19 -3.56
C TYR A 200 10.01 17.65 -3.25
N VAL A 201 11.05 18.20 -3.89
CA VAL A 201 12.45 17.84 -3.65
C VAL A 201 13.25 19.12 -3.53
N ASN A 202 13.60 19.48 -2.29
CA ASN A 202 14.19 20.78 -1.98
C ASN A 202 15.50 20.61 -1.21
N GLU A 203 16.40 21.58 -1.31
CA GLU A 203 17.44 21.72 -0.31
C GLU A 203 16.80 22.22 1.01
N PRO A 204 17.15 21.65 2.17
CA PRO A 204 16.66 22.15 3.45
C PRO A 204 17.06 23.62 3.62
N ALA A 205 16.14 24.47 4.08
CA ALA A 205 16.48 25.84 4.43
C ALA A 205 17.69 25.86 5.38
N SER A 206 18.75 26.57 4.98
CA SER A 206 19.97 26.67 5.78
C SER A 206 19.80 27.65 6.94
N PHE A 207 18.93 28.65 6.78
CA PHE A 207 18.59 29.64 7.79
C PHE A 207 17.08 29.96 7.83
N PRO A 208 16.55 30.35 9.00
CA PRO A 208 15.19 30.89 9.09
C PRO A 208 15.03 32.12 8.19
N GLY A 209 14.23 32.00 7.13
CA GLY A 209 13.96 33.08 6.17
C GLY A 209 14.66 32.95 4.82
N ASP A 210 15.41 31.87 4.57
CA ASP A 210 15.82 31.52 3.21
C ASP A 210 14.58 31.21 2.35
N GLU A 211 14.61 31.62 1.08
CA GLU A 211 13.58 31.23 0.11
C GLU A 211 13.74 29.72 -0.17
N GLU A 212 12.90 28.89 0.46
CA GLU A 212 12.76 27.51 0.01
C GLU A 212 12.13 27.55 -1.39
N THR A 213 12.83 26.99 -2.37
CA THR A 213 12.23 26.73 -3.68
C THR A 213 11.14 25.68 -3.46
N HIS A 214 9.88 26.03 -3.68
CA HIS A 214 8.76 25.10 -3.58
C HIS A 214 8.45 24.46 -4.93
N GLU A 215 9.50 24.04 -5.64
CA GLU A 215 9.31 23.34 -6.91
C GLU A 215 8.69 21.97 -6.61
N LYS A 216 7.60 21.68 -7.30
CA LYS A 216 6.84 20.45 -7.17
C LYS A 216 6.51 19.92 -8.54
N GLU A 217 6.59 18.61 -8.68
CA GLU A 217 6.03 17.90 -9.82
C GLU A 217 4.78 17.15 -9.39
N ILE A 218 3.73 17.21 -10.22
CA ILE A 218 2.43 16.60 -9.93
C ILE A 218 2.20 15.50 -10.95
N TYR A 219 1.86 14.31 -10.47
CA TYR A 219 1.64 13.13 -11.28
C TYR A 219 0.17 12.67 -11.21
N GLY A 220 -0.33 12.14 -12.31
CA GLY A 220 -1.68 11.55 -12.43
C GLY A 220 -1.71 10.46 -13.50
N LEU A 221 -2.67 9.54 -13.41
CA LEU A 221 -2.91 8.57 -14.49
C LEU A 221 -3.35 9.31 -15.75
N GLU A 222 -3.01 8.83 -16.94
CA GLU A 222 -3.58 9.41 -18.16
C GLU A 222 -5.09 9.13 -18.26
N SER A 223 -5.83 10.12 -18.76
CA SER A 223 -7.25 9.97 -19.03
C SER A 223 -7.49 8.92 -20.11
N ASN A 224 -8.59 8.18 -19.95
CA ASN A 224 -9.14 7.34 -21.01
C ASN A 224 -9.89 8.15 -22.08
N TYR A 225 -10.07 9.46 -21.87
CA TYR A 225 -10.78 10.35 -22.78
C TYR A 225 -9.81 11.35 -23.43
N PRO A 226 -9.73 11.42 -24.77
CA PRO A 226 -8.91 12.42 -25.45
C PRO A 226 -9.51 13.82 -25.26
N GLY A 227 -8.66 14.82 -25.06
CA GLY A 227 -9.08 16.21 -24.92
C GLY A 227 -9.34 16.68 -23.49
N THR A 228 -8.85 15.94 -22.49
CA THR A 228 -8.78 16.39 -21.09
C THR A 228 -7.61 17.36 -20.86
N GLY A 229 -6.60 17.30 -21.73
CA GLY A 229 -5.39 18.12 -21.73
C GLY A 229 -5.46 19.46 -22.50
N GLU A 230 -4.31 19.96 -22.98
CA GLU A 230 -4.22 21.10 -23.92
C GLU A 230 -4.49 20.64 -25.36
N GLY A 231 -5.77 20.46 -25.69
CA GLY A 231 -6.23 20.17 -27.05
C GLY A 231 -6.67 18.72 -27.27
N GLU A 232 -7.24 18.46 -28.45
CA GLU A 232 -8.08 17.27 -28.70
C GLU A 232 -7.40 15.91 -28.57
N ASN A 233 -6.06 15.84 -28.54
CA ASN A 233 -5.31 14.57 -28.41
C ASN A 233 -4.48 14.47 -27.12
N ASP A 234 -4.60 15.44 -26.22
CA ASP A 234 -3.89 15.43 -24.95
C ASP A 234 -4.73 14.69 -23.90
N THR A 235 -4.15 13.64 -23.34
CA THR A 235 -4.72 12.73 -22.33
C THR A 235 -4.20 13.04 -20.93
N ARG A 236 -3.35 14.06 -20.77
CA ARG A 236 -2.86 14.46 -19.45
C ARG A 236 -4.00 14.96 -18.59
N GLU A 237 -3.94 14.54 -17.34
CA GLU A 237 -4.92 14.95 -16.35
C GLU A 237 -4.67 16.37 -15.83
N CYS A 238 -5.76 17.09 -15.56
CA CYS A 238 -5.67 18.45 -15.06
C CYS A 238 -5.39 18.48 -13.54
N VAL A 239 -4.73 19.55 -13.11
CA VAL A 239 -4.65 19.92 -11.70
C VAL A 239 -5.75 20.96 -11.43
N SER A 240 -6.69 20.63 -10.56
CA SER A 240 -7.84 21.51 -10.34
C SER A 240 -7.46 22.71 -9.47
N SER A 241 -7.85 23.89 -9.92
CA SER A 241 -7.76 25.12 -9.14
C SER A 241 -9.15 25.59 -8.76
N PHE A 242 -9.33 25.94 -7.49
CA PHE A 242 -10.50 26.65 -7.02
C PHE A 242 -10.35 28.13 -7.34
N THR A 243 -10.84 28.54 -8.50
CA THR A 243 -11.05 29.97 -8.84
C THR A 243 -12.43 30.17 -9.44
N GLY A 244 -13.47 29.57 -8.85
CA GLY A 244 -14.85 29.74 -9.31
C GLY A 244 -15.58 30.89 -8.63
N PRO A 245 -16.55 31.57 -9.29
CA PRO A 245 -17.46 32.48 -8.60
C PRO A 245 -18.23 31.73 -7.52
N VAL A 246 -18.49 32.40 -6.41
CA VAL A 246 -19.42 31.92 -5.39
C VAL A 246 -20.84 32.34 -5.75
N ASP A 247 -21.84 31.54 -5.36
CA ASP A 247 -23.24 31.93 -5.45
C ASP A 247 -23.57 33.04 -4.44
N GLU A 248 -24.80 33.53 -4.49
CA GLU A 248 -25.27 34.61 -3.60
C GLU A 248 -25.21 34.24 -2.10
N ASP A 249 -25.12 32.94 -1.79
CA ASP A 249 -24.99 32.38 -0.44
C ASP A 249 -23.52 32.08 -0.06
N GLY A 250 -22.57 32.40 -0.94
CA GLY A 250 -21.14 32.15 -0.74
C GLY A 250 -20.69 30.72 -1.03
N ASN A 251 -21.54 29.87 -1.60
CA ASN A 251 -21.18 28.51 -1.97
C ASN A 251 -20.48 28.48 -3.33
N PRO A 252 -19.53 27.56 -3.55
CA PRO A 252 -18.85 27.46 -4.83
C PRO A 252 -19.76 27.13 -6.01
N ILE A 253 -19.71 27.93 -7.08
CA ILE A 253 -20.27 27.55 -8.37
C ILE A 253 -19.20 26.74 -9.12
N THR A 254 -19.29 25.41 -9.04
CA THR A 254 -18.50 24.47 -9.86
C THR A 254 -18.79 24.71 -11.35
N ARG A 255 -17.75 24.64 -12.21
CA ARG A 255 -17.83 24.05 -13.56
C ARG A 255 -16.47 24.02 -14.30
N TYR A 256 -15.90 22.81 -14.36
CA TYR A 256 -14.95 22.27 -15.34
C TYR A 256 -13.56 22.94 -15.45
N PRO A 257 -12.49 22.14 -15.70
CA PRO A 257 -11.26 22.70 -16.26
C PRO A 257 -11.63 23.33 -17.61
N ARG A 258 -11.58 24.65 -17.72
CA ARG A 258 -11.92 25.35 -18.96
C ARG A 258 -10.82 26.34 -19.32
N THR A 259 -9.87 25.89 -20.12
CA THR A 259 -9.17 26.79 -21.05
C THR A 259 -10.20 27.25 -22.08
N ASP A 260 -10.59 28.53 -21.99
CA ASP A 260 -11.14 29.38 -23.06
C ASP A 260 -11.61 30.75 -22.50
N SER A 261 -11.68 30.92 -21.17
CA SER A 261 -12.11 32.17 -20.52
C SER A 261 -11.11 32.81 -19.54
N GLY A 262 -9.84 32.37 -19.52
CA GLY A 262 -8.78 33.08 -18.81
C GLY A 262 -8.74 32.93 -17.28
N GLU A 263 -9.31 31.84 -16.74
CA GLU A 263 -9.05 31.41 -15.37
C GLU A 263 -8.23 30.11 -15.43
N GLU A 264 -7.02 30.15 -14.85
CA GLU A 264 -5.97 29.14 -15.03
C GLU A 264 -6.21 27.93 -14.12
N SER A 265 -6.41 26.75 -14.72
CA SER A 265 -5.94 25.51 -14.09
C SER A 265 -4.45 25.69 -13.80
N SER A 266 -3.97 25.21 -12.64
CA SER A 266 -2.55 25.35 -12.27
C SER A 266 -1.59 24.52 -13.15
N GLY A 267 -2.11 23.86 -14.20
CA GLY A 267 -1.38 23.08 -15.16
C GLY A 267 -1.90 21.64 -15.29
N TYR A 268 -1.12 20.82 -15.97
CA TYR A 268 -1.39 19.41 -16.19
C TYR A 268 -0.41 18.55 -15.42
N CYS A 269 -0.86 17.36 -15.05
CA CYS A 269 -0.03 16.37 -14.39
C CYS A 269 0.94 15.74 -15.39
N THR A 270 2.13 15.38 -14.91
CA THR A 270 2.97 14.39 -15.56
C THR A 270 2.28 13.03 -15.49
N PRO A 271 2.17 12.29 -16.60
CA PRO A 271 1.62 10.94 -16.57
C PRO A 271 2.35 10.00 -15.61
N PHE A 272 1.62 9.12 -14.94
CA PHE A 272 2.22 7.92 -14.35
C PHE A 272 2.97 7.12 -15.42
N ILE A 273 4.04 6.43 -15.03
CA ILE A 273 4.81 5.59 -15.96
C ILE A 273 3.94 4.48 -16.54
N ASP A 274 3.10 3.87 -15.71
CA ASP A 274 2.12 2.90 -16.15
C ASP A 274 0.87 2.87 -15.28
N SER A 275 -0.17 2.21 -15.80
CA SER A 275 -1.44 1.98 -15.11
C SER A 275 -1.37 0.85 -14.08
N THR A 276 -0.20 0.23 -13.87
CA THR A 276 -0.01 -0.92 -12.97
C THR A 276 0.57 -0.55 -11.61
N GLY A 277 0.74 0.75 -11.37
CA GLY A 277 1.17 1.28 -10.08
C GLY A 277 2.60 1.78 -10.07
N HIS A 278 3.31 1.85 -11.20
CA HIS A 278 4.59 2.56 -11.28
C HIS A 278 4.33 4.03 -11.63
N ILE A 279 4.68 4.94 -10.71
CA ILE A 279 4.30 6.35 -10.80
C ILE A 279 5.48 7.20 -11.26
N ILE A 280 6.60 7.13 -10.55
CA ILE A 280 7.79 7.98 -10.78
C ILE A 280 9.01 7.09 -10.94
N ASP A 281 9.92 7.46 -11.84
CA ASP A 281 11.20 6.79 -12.04
C ASP A 281 12.25 7.76 -12.58
N GLU A 282 12.97 8.40 -11.68
CA GLU A 282 13.85 9.53 -12.01
C GLU A 282 15.25 9.34 -11.46
N THR A 283 16.24 9.80 -12.23
CA THR A 283 17.63 9.88 -11.79
C THR A 283 17.98 11.32 -11.43
N ARG A 284 18.60 11.51 -10.28
CA ARG A 284 19.10 12.79 -9.77
C ARG A 284 20.53 12.62 -9.27
N THR A 285 21.18 13.73 -8.98
CA THR A 285 22.50 13.76 -8.33
C THR A 285 22.38 14.52 -7.03
N ILE A 286 22.93 13.96 -5.94
CA ILE A 286 23.04 14.63 -4.65
C ILE A 286 24.51 14.99 -4.40
N LEU A 287 24.77 16.24 -4.00
CA LEU A 287 26.11 16.77 -3.78
C LEU A 287 26.79 16.13 -2.55
N PRO A 288 28.13 16.25 -2.41
CA PRO A 288 28.87 15.72 -1.26
C PRO A 288 28.27 16.19 0.06
N LEU A 289 28.03 15.25 0.99
CA LEU A 289 27.47 15.52 2.32
C LEU A 289 26.14 16.29 2.33
N GLN A 290 25.49 16.44 1.18
CA GLN A 290 24.25 17.18 1.05
C GLN A 290 23.09 16.39 1.64
N THR A 291 22.11 17.14 2.12
CA THR A 291 20.80 16.63 2.51
C THR A 291 19.76 17.21 1.58
N LEU A 292 18.85 16.37 1.10
CA LEU A 292 17.67 16.79 0.35
C LEU A 292 16.43 16.48 1.18
N ARG A 293 15.48 17.41 1.19
CA ARG A 293 14.18 17.26 1.82
C ARG A 293 13.17 16.82 0.78
N TYR A 294 12.51 15.72 1.06
CA TYR A 294 11.43 15.16 0.27
C TYR A 294 10.10 15.38 0.97
N THR A 295 9.10 15.90 0.26
CA THR A 295 7.70 15.88 0.71
C THR A 295 6.84 15.21 -0.34
N VAL A 296 6.14 14.14 0.06
CA VAL A 296 5.16 13.44 -0.77
C VAL A 296 3.77 13.84 -0.32
N VAL A 297 2.93 14.27 -1.26
CA VAL A 297 1.52 14.57 -1.06
C VAL A 297 0.70 13.67 -1.96
N ALA A 298 -0.25 12.92 -1.42
CA ALA A 298 -1.20 12.13 -2.21
C ALA A 298 -2.63 12.49 -1.85
N TRP A 299 -3.47 12.78 -2.84
CA TRP A 299 -4.88 13.13 -2.64
C TRP A 299 -5.76 12.55 -3.75
N LEU A 300 -7.05 12.48 -3.46
CA LEU A 300 -8.08 12.16 -4.46
C LEU A 300 -8.60 13.47 -5.05
N GLU A 301 -8.43 13.65 -6.34
CA GLU A 301 -8.78 14.89 -7.03
C GLU A 301 -10.30 15.01 -7.20
N GLY A 302 -10.91 15.94 -6.46
CA GLY A 302 -12.37 16.07 -6.38
C GLY A 302 -13.05 16.68 -7.60
N PHE A 303 -12.28 17.35 -8.46
CA PHE A 303 -12.77 18.02 -9.67
C PHE A 303 -12.29 17.35 -10.95
N ASP A 304 -11.63 16.20 -10.82
CA ASP A 304 -11.29 15.31 -11.91
C ASP A 304 -12.59 14.83 -12.61
N PRO A 305 -12.67 14.83 -13.96
CA PRO A 305 -13.87 14.38 -14.68
C PRO A 305 -14.28 12.92 -14.38
N GLU A 306 -13.33 12.10 -13.96
CA GLU A 306 -13.44 10.72 -13.53
C GLU A 306 -13.81 10.60 -12.04
N CYS A 307 -13.70 11.68 -11.25
CA CYS A 307 -14.24 11.74 -9.88
C CYS A 307 -15.78 11.92 -9.87
N ARG A 308 -16.48 10.91 -10.38
CA ARG A 308 -17.95 10.86 -10.50
C ARG A 308 -18.53 9.53 -10.02
N GLY A 309 -19.82 9.53 -9.71
CA GLY A 309 -20.54 8.31 -9.33
C GLY A 309 -20.61 8.09 -7.82
N LYS A 310 -20.63 6.81 -7.41
CA LYS A 310 -20.71 6.44 -5.99
C LYS A 310 -19.36 6.65 -5.31
N ALA A 311 -19.36 7.01 -4.03
CA ALA A 311 -18.15 7.00 -3.24
C ALA A 311 -17.60 5.57 -3.12
N PRO A 312 -16.29 5.34 -3.32
CA PRO A 312 -15.69 4.01 -3.14
C PRO A 312 -15.87 3.46 -1.74
N GLU A 313 -16.26 2.19 -1.64
CA GLU A 313 -16.36 1.47 -0.37
C GLU A 313 -15.32 0.34 -0.28
N GLY A 314 -14.50 0.35 0.78
CA GLY A 314 -13.51 -0.70 1.03
C GLY A 314 -12.28 -0.67 0.10
N ALA A 315 -12.10 0.40 -0.67
CA ALA A 315 -10.91 0.60 -1.47
C ALA A 315 -9.72 1.03 -0.59
N SER A 316 -8.51 0.62 -0.96
CA SER A 316 -7.28 0.98 -0.23
C SER A 316 -6.07 0.98 -1.14
N MET A 317 -5.10 1.86 -0.84
CA MET A 317 -3.80 1.90 -1.52
C MET A 317 -2.67 1.90 -0.50
N THR A 318 -1.58 1.21 -0.82
CA THR A 318 -0.31 1.30 -0.09
C THR A 318 0.74 1.84 -1.04
N PHE A 319 1.49 2.84 -0.58
CA PHE A 319 2.52 3.47 -1.37
C PHE A 319 3.92 3.03 -0.93
N ARG A 320 4.85 3.02 -1.87
CA ARG A 320 6.26 2.71 -1.61
C ARG A 320 7.16 3.62 -2.43
N MET A 321 8.19 4.15 -1.80
CA MET A 321 9.24 4.93 -2.45
C MET A 321 10.59 4.27 -2.23
N GLU A 322 11.37 4.13 -3.29
CA GLU A 322 12.69 3.49 -3.27
C GLU A 322 13.77 4.43 -3.77
N PHE A 323 14.97 4.31 -3.21
CA PHE A 323 16.19 5.02 -3.61
C PHE A 323 17.33 4.04 -3.89
N ASP A 324 18.05 4.19 -5.01
CA ASP A 324 19.16 3.32 -5.46
C ASP A 324 20.32 4.18 -6.00
N ALA A 325 21.59 3.88 -5.66
CA ALA A 325 22.75 4.76 -5.91
C ALA A 325 24.07 4.04 -6.22
#